data_AF-A0AA88L707-F1
#
_entry.id   AF-A0AA88L707-F1
#
_cell.length_a   1.000
_cell.length_b   1.000
_cell.length_c   1.000
_cell.angle_alpha   90.00
_cell.angle_beta   90.00
_cell.angle_gamma   90.00
#
_symmetry.space_group_name_H-M   'P 1'
#
loop_
_entity.id
_entity.type
_entity.pdbx_description
1 polymer ?
#
loop_
_entity_poly.entity_id
_entity_poly.type
_entity_poly.pdbx_seq_one_letter_code
_entity_poly.pdbx_strand_id
1 'polypeptide(L)'
;MILEQNLIDIRGINPQELKCGSVLSGNEGNFTSPGYPDLYPSNVTCEYIISTSNADRGIRLTFSDFSTELDNDYVEVRDGNSSTAPLLERITGEPDISTLSATSTSSNMYVALVTDSSVRGRGFSAAYASICPNLLTDDKGGFSSPNFPSPYNPDANLCWGISVQPGFAIELEVTSFVTSPEDVMTIYDGASEDSPIITSLSGEVIGDYYSTGNNMYITFISNPANELEGFVVYYKQVCGNRFVDPSGTVSSPGYPSPYPQNANECYFISVTAGKTVQITFTDFVTEPNYDVLRIYDGPTAESPLLASLSGGETGTVVTSTSSKVYMVFTSDADTGGAGFTAEYVEV
;
A
#
# COMPACT_ATOMS: atom_id res chain seq x y z
N MET A 1 -7.03 -46.90 21.97
CA MET A 1 -6.90 -45.89 23.04
C MET A 1 -6.03 -44.80 22.47
N ILE A 2 -6.63 -43.91 21.69
CA ILE A 2 -5.95 -42.78 21.05
C ILE A 2 -6.37 -41.57 21.87
N LEU A 3 -5.37 -40.85 22.38
CA LEU A 3 -5.53 -39.66 23.20
C LEU A 3 -6.04 -38.50 22.33
N GLU A 4 -7.21 -37.97 22.66
CA GLU A 4 -7.64 -36.64 22.23
C GLU A 4 -6.73 -35.60 22.90
N GLN A 5 -6.10 -34.74 22.10
CA GLN A 5 -5.48 -33.53 22.60
C GLN A 5 -6.55 -32.45 22.71
N ASN A 6 -6.80 -32.03 23.96
CA ASN A 6 -7.53 -30.81 24.29
C ASN A 6 -6.83 -29.60 23.67
N LEU A 7 -7.45 -29.01 22.65
CA LEU A 7 -7.22 -27.60 22.32
C LEU A 7 -7.98 -26.76 23.34
N ILE A 8 -7.22 -26.00 24.12
CA ILE A 8 -7.72 -25.03 25.08
C ILE A 8 -8.38 -23.90 24.29
N ASP A 9 -9.70 -23.81 24.44
CA ASP A 9 -10.54 -22.75 23.89
C ASP A 9 -10.26 -21.43 24.63
N ILE A 10 -9.75 -20.44 23.89
CA ILE A 10 -9.49 -19.07 24.39
C ILE A 10 -10.57 -18.09 23.91
N ARG A 11 -11.73 -18.57 23.42
CA ARG A 11 -12.83 -17.68 23.03
C ARG A 11 -14.08 -18.09 23.79
N GLY A 12 -14.53 -17.23 24.70
CA GLY A 12 -15.81 -17.38 25.37
C GLY A 12 -17.03 -17.22 24.45
N ILE A 13 -17.01 -17.79 23.24
CA ILE A 13 -18.13 -17.78 22.29
C ILE A 13 -18.31 -19.19 21.72
N ASN A 14 -19.41 -19.83 22.10
CA ASN A 14 -19.84 -21.12 21.57
C ASN A 14 -20.17 -20.96 20.07
N PRO A 15 -19.49 -21.67 19.15
CA PRO A 15 -19.72 -21.56 17.70
C PRO A 15 -21.14 -21.95 17.22
N GLN A 16 -22.00 -22.44 18.12
CA GLN A 16 -23.37 -22.88 17.80
C GLN A 16 -24.49 -21.83 17.98
N GLU A 17 -24.19 -20.57 18.32
CA GLU A 17 -25.24 -19.53 18.50
C GLU A 17 -25.43 -18.53 17.34
N LEU A 18 -24.55 -18.49 16.32
CA LEU A 18 -24.73 -17.60 15.18
C LEU A 18 -25.74 -18.17 14.16
N LYS A 19 -26.97 -17.62 14.14
CA LYS A 19 -27.98 -17.93 13.10
C LYS A 19 -27.59 -17.42 11.70
N CYS A 20 -26.76 -16.38 11.66
CA CYS A 20 -26.07 -15.82 10.51
C CYS A 20 -24.89 -14.98 11.04
N GLY A 21 -23.83 -14.80 10.24
CA GLY A 21 -22.60 -14.12 10.66
C GLY A 21 -21.37 -15.02 10.64
N SER A 22 -20.21 -14.49 11.01
CA SER A 22 -18.94 -15.21 10.94
C SER A 22 -17.87 -14.63 11.85
N VAL A 23 -16.98 -15.49 12.34
CA VAL A 23 -15.71 -15.05 12.91
C VAL A 23 -14.69 -14.94 11.78
N LEU A 24 -14.18 -13.74 11.56
CA LEU A 24 -13.21 -13.40 10.53
C LEU A 24 -11.84 -13.23 11.17
N SER A 25 -10.82 -13.82 10.54
CA SER A 25 -9.45 -13.76 11.02
C SER A 25 -8.50 -13.47 9.87
N GLY A 26 -7.42 -12.75 10.15
CA GLY A 26 -6.45 -12.31 9.16
C GLY A 26 -6.25 -10.80 9.24
N ASN A 27 -5.20 -10.30 8.58
CA ASN A 27 -4.89 -8.88 8.57
C ASN A 27 -5.68 -8.09 7.52
N GLU A 28 -6.36 -8.76 6.60
CA GLU A 28 -7.36 -8.17 5.73
C GLU A 28 -8.40 -9.21 5.33
N GLY A 29 -9.48 -8.77 4.71
CA GLY A 29 -10.49 -9.67 4.18
C GLY A 29 -11.71 -8.94 3.65
N ASN A 30 -12.52 -9.66 2.87
CA ASN A 30 -13.79 -9.19 2.36
C ASN A 30 -14.92 -10.05 2.91
N PHE A 31 -16.05 -9.44 3.22
CA PHE A 31 -17.24 -10.15 3.66
C PHE A 31 -18.50 -9.38 3.28
N THR A 32 -19.62 -10.10 3.22
CA THR A 32 -20.89 -9.54 2.79
C THR A 32 -21.99 -9.88 3.80
N SER A 33 -23.06 -9.08 3.77
CA SER A 33 -24.31 -9.44 4.44
C SER A 33 -24.90 -10.72 3.85
N PRO A 34 -25.70 -11.49 4.62
CA PRO A 34 -26.32 -12.70 4.09
C PRO A 34 -27.27 -12.36 2.93
N GLY A 35 -27.15 -13.11 1.84
CA GLY A 35 -27.98 -12.92 0.65
C GLY A 35 -27.40 -11.95 -0.39
N TYR A 36 -26.39 -11.14 -0.07
CA TYR A 36 -25.79 -10.19 -1.02
C TYR A 36 -25.31 -10.90 -2.30
N PRO A 37 -25.59 -10.36 -3.52
CA PRO A 37 -26.18 -9.04 -3.80
C PRO A 37 -27.72 -8.98 -3.80
N ASP A 38 -28.40 -10.07 -3.46
CA ASP A 38 -29.85 -10.12 -3.27
C ASP A 38 -30.26 -9.57 -1.88
N LEU A 39 -31.57 -9.59 -1.60
CA LEU A 39 -32.12 -9.02 -0.37
C LEU A 39 -31.71 -9.83 0.88
N TYR A 40 -31.28 -9.13 1.94
CA TYR A 40 -31.00 -9.75 3.23
C TYR A 40 -32.25 -10.35 3.89
N PRO A 41 -32.14 -11.27 4.87
CA PRO A 41 -33.28 -11.82 5.60
C PRO A 41 -33.84 -10.85 6.65
N SER A 42 -35.15 -10.88 6.91
CA SER A 42 -35.83 -10.13 7.97
C SER A 42 -35.78 -10.85 9.33
N ASN A 43 -35.92 -10.11 10.44
CA ASN A 43 -35.94 -10.58 11.84
C ASN A 43 -34.66 -11.31 12.25
N VAL A 44 -33.51 -10.81 11.82
CA VAL A 44 -32.21 -11.37 12.16
C VAL A 44 -31.28 -10.34 12.79
N THR A 45 -30.36 -10.85 13.61
CA THR A 45 -29.13 -10.20 13.98
C THR A 45 -27.99 -11.08 13.46
N CYS A 46 -27.22 -10.59 12.50
CA CYS A 46 -26.07 -11.29 11.96
C CYS A 46 -24.79 -10.64 12.44
N GLU A 47 -23.98 -11.39 13.17
CA GLU A 47 -22.81 -10.86 13.89
C GLU A 47 -21.50 -11.29 13.22
N TYR A 48 -20.60 -10.34 13.03
CA TYR A 48 -19.30 -10.56 12.44
C TYR A 48 -18.25 -10.10 13.45
N ILE A 49 -17.37 -11.02 13.84
CA ILE A 49 -16.28 -10.73 14.79
C ILE A 49 -14.98 -10.81 13.99
N ILE A 50 -14.37 -9.67 13.74
CA ILE A 50 -13.10 -9.55 13.03
C ILE A 50 -11.99 -9.51 14.08
N SER A 51 -11.02 -10.41 13.96
CA SER A 51 -9.83 -10.45 14.82
C SER A 51 -8.56 -10.50 13.97
N THR A 52 -7.70 -9.51 14.08
CA THR A 52 -6.37 -9.52 13.43
C THR A 52 -5.36 -10.27 14.29
N SER A 53 -4.25 -10.73 13.70
CA SER A 53 -3.20 -11.44 14.44
C SER A 53 -2.36 -10.52 15.34
N ASN A 54 -2.47 -9.20 15.12
CA ASN A 54 -1.61 -8.20 15.74
C ASN A 54 -2.37 -7.44 16.83
N ALA A 55 -2.12 -7.78 18.11
CA ALA A 55 -2.87 -7.27 19.27
C ALA A 55 -2.85 -5.73 19.41
N ASP A 56 -1.79 -5.09 18.92
CA ASP A 56 -1.57 -3.64 19.07
C ASP A 56 -1.99 -2.83 17.84
N ARG A 57 -2.69 -3.44 16.88
CA ARG A 57 -3.12 -2.79 15.63
C ARG A 57 -4.63 -2.68 15.55
N GLY A 58 -5.10 -1.48 15.20
CA GLY A 58 -6.51 -1.22 14.91
C GLY A 58 -6.98 -1.89 13.62
N ILE A 59 -8.28 -1.83 13.35
CA ILE A 59 -8.91 -2.37 12.12
C ILE A 59 -9.64 -1.25 11.41
N ARG A 60 -9.39 -1.05 10.11
CA ARG A 60 -10.23 -0.21 9.25
C ARG A 60 -11.24 -1.08 8.55
N LEU A 61 -12.51 -0.66 8.60
CA LEU A 61 -13.61 -1.23 7.84
C LEU A 61 -14.04 -0.22 6.79
N THR A 62 -14.17 -0.66 5.54
CA THR A 62 -14.72 0.11 4.43
C THR A 62 -15.83 -0.68 3.75
N PHE A 63 -16.71 0.02 3.06
CA PHE A 63 -17.83 -0.58 2.32
C PHE A 63 -17.65 -0.32 0.83
N SER A 64 -18.09 -1.27 0.00
CA SER A 64 -18.16 -1.12 -1.45
C SER A 64 -19.59 -1.09 -1.98
N ASP A 65 -20.57 -1.59 -1.22
CA ASP A 65 -22.01 -1.38 -1.41
C ASP A 65 -22.69 -1.40 -0.04
N PHE A 66 -23.77 -0.63 0.10
CA PHE A 66 -24.59 -0.57 1.32
C PHE A 66 -26.02 -0.12 1.00
N SER A 67 -27.00 -0.91 1.44
CA SER A 67 -28.43 -0.62 1.28
C SER A 67 -29.23 -1.36 2.35
N THR A 68 -29.75 -0.62 3.33
CA THR A 68 -30.70 -1.12 4.34
C THR A 68 -31.98 -0.29 4.38
N GLU A 69 -33.03 -0.79 5.04
CA GLU A 69 -34.18 0.06 5.39
C GLU A 69 -33.73 1.23 6.26
N LEU A 70 -34.11 2.45 5.87
CA LEU A 70 -33.76 3.66 6.60
C LEU A 70 -34.35 3.66 8.02
N ASP A 71 -33.51 3.92 9.01
CA ASP A 71 -33.78 4.04 10.45
C ASP A 71 -34.27 2.78 11.18
N ASN A 72 -34.81 1.79 10.49
CA ASN A 72 -35.31 0.53 11.08
C ASN A 72 -34.26 -0.59 11.02
N ASP A 73 -33.62 -0.76 9.87
CA ASP A 73 -32.55 -1.73 9.67
C ASP A 73 -31.20 -1.04 9.62
N TYR A 74 -30.23 -1.58 10.35
CA TYR A 74 -28.94 -0.93 10.49
C TYR A 74 -27.79 -1.91 10.60
N VAL A 75 -26.62 -1.44 10.19
CA VAL A 75 -25.34 -2.06 10.53
C VAL A 75 -24.70 -1.24 11.65
N GLU A 76 -24.38 -1.88 12.77
CA GLU A 76 -23.57 -1.26 13.81
C GLU A 76 -22.15 -1.82 13.81
N VAL A 77 -21.19 -0.92 14.03
CA VAL A 77 -19.76 -1.23 14.09
C VAL A 77 -19.25 -0.81 15.47
N ARG A 78 -18.50 -1.68 16.14
CA ARG A 78 -18.04 -1.47 17.53
C ARG A 78 -16.56 -1.78 17.70
N ASP A 79 -15.91 -1.06 18.61
CA ASP A 79 -14.48 -1.17 18.95
C ASP A 79 -14.24 -2.28 19.97
N GLY A 80 -14.13 -3.51 19.50
CA GLY A 80 -13.94 -4.68 20.33
C GLY A 80 -14.56 -5.93 19.70
N ASN A 81 -14.71 -7.00 20.48
CA ASN A 81 -15.19 -8.30 19.99
C ASN A 81 -16.63 -8.65 20.41
N SER A 82 -17.41 -7.69 20.92
CA SER A 82 -18.75 -7.95 21.46
C SER A 82 -19.76 -6.85 21.13
N SER A 83 -21.04 -7.21 21.23
CA SER A 83 -22.18 -6.29 21.11
C SER A 83 -22.25 -5.22 22.22
N THR A 84 -21.47 -5.38 23.28
CA THR A 84 -21.37 -4.41 24.39
C THR A 84 -20.17 -3.48 24.28
N ALA A 85 -19.32 -3.67 23.28
CA ALA A 85 -18.17 -2.82 23.02
C ALA A 85 -18.60 -1.38 22.62
N PRO A 86 -17.71 -0.37 22.80
CA PRO A 86 -17.97 1.00 22.38
C PRO A 86 -18.47 1.08 20.94
N LEU A 87 -19.56 1.82 20.71
CA LEU A 87 -20.09 2.03 19.36
C LEU A 87 -19.18 2.97 18.58
N LEU A 88 -18.69 2.53 17.43
CA LEU A 88 -17.96 3.35 16.47
C LEU A 88 -18.94 4.04 15.53
N GLU A 89 -19.80 3.26 14.89
CA GLU A 89 -20.71 3.75 13.85
C GLU A 89 -22.03 2.99 13.86
N ARG A 90 -23.13 3.66 13.51
CA ARG A 90 -24.41 3.01 13.18
C ARG A 90 -24.90 3.56 11.84
N ILE A 91 -25.07 2.66 10.89
CA ILE A 91 -25.24 2.97 9.47
C ILE A 91 -26.60 2.43 9.01
N THR A 92 -27.36 3.22 8.26
CA THR A 92 -28.68 2.85 7.73
C THR A 92 -28.93 3.51 6.37
N GLY A 93 -29.90 3.01 5.60
CA GLY A 93 -30.28 3.55 4.30
C GLY A 93 -29.26 3.24 3.20
N GLU A 94 -29.06 4.20 2.30
CA GLU A 94 -28.04 4.17 1.24
C GLU A 94 -27.10 5.39 1.41
N PRO A 95 -26.11 5.31 2.33
CA PRO A 95 -25.18 6.41 2.60
C PRO A 95 -24.16 6.60 1.45
N ASP A 96 -23.44 7.72 1.46
CA ASP A 96 -22.33 7.94 0.54
C ASP A 96 -21.13 7.05 0.92
N ILE A 97 -20.95 5.97 0.16
CA ILE A 97 -19.92 4.94 0.37
C ILE A 97 -18.49 5.50 0.26
N SER A 98 -18.28 6.59 -0.49
CA SER A 98 -16.93 7.13 -0.71
C SER A 98 -16.28 7.67 0.57
N THR A 99 -17.08 7.99 1.59
CA THR A 99 -16.63 8.54 2.87
C THR A 99 -16.84 7.57 4.04
N LEU A 100 -17.57 6.48 3.82
CA LEU A 100 -17.98 5.56 4.88
C LEU A 100 -16.84 4.63 5.28
N SER A 101 -16.28 4.86 6.47
CA SER A 101 -15.31 3.97 7.09
C SER A 101 -15.41 4.00 8.61
N ALA A 102 -15.05 2.90 9.24
CA ALA A 102 -14.93 2.80 10.69
C ALA A 102 -13.53 2.30 11.06
N THR A 103 -12.95 2.83 12.13
CA THR A 103 -11.63 2.43 12.60
C THR A 103 -11.69 2.03 14.07
N SER A 104 -11.33 0.77 14.35
CA SER A 104 -11.18 0.24 15.71
C SER A 104 -9.82 0.64 16.29
N THR A 105 -9.75 0.89 17.58
CA THR A 105 -8.49 1.06 18.32
C THR A 105 -7.90 -0.27 18.80
N SER A 106 -8.70 -1.34 18.76
CA SER A 106 -8.27 -2.68 19.14
C SER A 106 -8.05 -3.59 17.92
N SER A 107 -7.35 -4.70 18.14
CA SER A 107 -7.20 -5.80 17.18
C SER A 107 -8.49 -6.59 16.93
N ASN A 108 -9.61 -6.11 17.45
CA ASN A 108 -10.92 -6.70 17.28
C ASN A 108 -11.93 -5.66 16.80
N MET A 109 -12.87 -6.09 15.96
CA MET A 109 -13.99 -5.26 15.54
C MET A 109 -15.24 -6.13 15.46
N TYR A 110 -16.33 -5.64 16.07
CA TYR A 110 -17.63 -6.28 16.04
C TYR A 110 -18.51 -5.51 15.07
N VAL A 111 -19.10 -6.22 14.11
CA VAL A 111 -20.04 -5.67 13.14
C VAL A 111 -21.33 -6.47 13.22
N ALA A 112 -22.48 -5.80 13.28
CA ALA A 112 -23.76 -6.50 13.29
C ALA A 112 -24.78 -5.85 12.35
N LEU A 113 -25.37 -6.66 11.48
CA LEU A 113 -26.59 -6.32 10.76
C LEU A 113 -27.79 -6.67 11.63
N VAL A 114 -28.61 -5.68 11.95
CA VAL A 114 -29.85 -5.84 12.73
C VAL A 114 -31.02 -5.46 11.85
N THR A 115 -32.00 -6.36 11.75
CA THR A 115 -33.16 -6.22 10.86
C THR A 115 -34.48 -6.44 11.57
N ASP A 116 -35.50 -5.72 11.12
CA ASP A 116 -36.86 -5.82 11.59
C ASP A 116 -37.68 -6.84 10.78
N SER A 117 -39.01 -6.84 10.93
CA SER A 117 -39.89 -7.81 10.28
C SER A 117 -40.23 -7.54 8.82
N SER A 118 -39.88 -6.37 8.28
CA SER A 118 -40.33 -5.88 6.99
C SER A 118 -39.19 -5.34 6.12
N VAL A 119 -39.43 -4.28 5.35
CA VAL A 119 -38.63 -3.71 4.23
C VAL A 119 -37.15 -4.13 4.20
N ARG A 120 -36.68 -4.60 3.04
CA ARG A 120 -35.33 -5.18 2.90
C ARG A 120 -34.57 -4.50 1.76
N GLY A 121 -33.29 -4.24 1.98
CA GLY A 121 -32.33 -3.79 0.98
C GLY A 121 -31.38 -4.92 0.54
N ARG A 122 -30.39 -4.58 -0.28
CA ARG A 122 -29.35 -5.52 -0.75
C ARG A 122 -28.33 -5.88 0.35
N GLY A 123 -28.32 -5.12 1.44
CA GLY A 123 -27.37 -5.29 2.53
C GLY A 123 -26.05 -4.62 2.19
N PHE A 124 -24.93 -5.27 2.46
CA PHE A 124 -23.61 -4.66 2.29
C PHE A 124 -22.56 -5.63 1.73
N SER A 125 -21.56 -5.03 1.09
CA SER A 125 -20.27 -5.64 0.79
C SER A 125 -19.18 -4.80 1.44
N ALA A 126 -18.34 -5.42 2.26
CA ALA A 126 -17.36 -4.73 3.09
C ALA A 126 -15.98 -5.38 3.01
N ALA A 127 -14.97 -4.56 3.24
CA ALA A 127 -13.57 -4.97 3.35
C ALA A 127 -13.02 -4.48 4.69
N TYR A 128 -12.19 -5.29 5.33
CA TYR A 128 -11.44 -4.89 6.51
C TYR A 128 -9.94 -5.03 6.26
N ALA A 129 -9.15 -4.19 6.92
CA ALA A 129 -7.70 -4.29 6.94
C ALA A 129 -7.15 -3.81 8.29
N SER A 130 -6.14 -4.49 8.80
CA SER A 130 -5.36 -4.05 9.96
C SER A 130 -4.66 -2.75 9.60
N ILE A 131 -4.71 -1.78 10.51
CA ILE A 131 -4.09 -0.48 10.30
C ILE A 131 -2.77 -0.46 11.04
N CYS A 132 -1.73 -0.04 10.34
CA CYS A 132 -0.51 0.32 11.02
C CYS A 132 -0.65 1.69 11.70
N PRO A 133 -0.40 1.82 13.02
CA PRO A 133 -0.52 3.11 13.70
C PRO A 133 0.49 4.14 13.20
N ASN A 134 1.64 3.71 12.66
CA ASN A 134 2.69 4.59 12.18
C ASN A 134 2.61 4.76 10.67
N LEU A 135 1.68 5.60 10.20
CA LEU A 135 1.57 5.96 8.79
C LEU A 135 2.41 7.23 8.51
N LEU A 136 3.35 7.12 7.58
CA LEU A 136 4.25 8.17 7.14
C LEU A 136 3.85 8.59 5.71
N THR A 137 3.56 9.88 5.50
CA THR A 137 3.01 10.39 4.24
C THR A 137 3.81 11.53 3.60
N ASP A 138 4.88 11.96 4.26
CA ASP A 138 5.78 12.97 3.71
C ASP A 138 6.61 12.38 2.56
N ASP A 139 7.19 13.23 1.72
CA ASP A 139 8.05 12.82 0.60
C ASP A 139 9.41 12.27 1.03
N LYS A 140 9.75 12.44 2.32
CA LYS A 140 10.93 11.86 2.97
C LYS A 140 10.72 11.83 4.47
N GLY A 141 11.42 10.94 5.14
CA GLY A 141 11.41 10.87 6.59
C GLY A 141 12.27 9.72 7.09
N GLY A 142 12.00 9.29 8.31
CA GLY A 142 12.67 8.15 8.90
C GLY A 142 12.02 7.72 10.20
N PHE A 143 12.39 6.53 10.64
CA PHE A 143 11.97 5.94 11.88
C PHE A 143 13.10 5.09 12.46
N SER A 144 13.03 4.82 13.76
CA SER A 144 13.98 3.95 14.44
C SER A 144 13.24 2.96 15.31
N SER A 145 13.95 1.92 15.75
CA SER A 145 13.45 1.07 16.82
C SER A 145 13.16 1.91 18.07
N PRO A 146 12.16 1.53 18.89
CA PRO A 146 11.95 2.16 20.18
C PRO A 146 13.23 2.13 21.01
N ASN A 147 13.46 3.21 21.77
CA ASN A 147 14.62 3.42 22.64
C ASN A 147 15.99 3.61 21.96
N PHE A 148 16.10 3.53 20.63
CA PHE A 148 17.38 3.70 19.93
C PHE A 148 18.13 4.96 20.42
N PRO A 149 19.45 4.89 20.72
CA PRO A 149 20.37 3.76 20.53
C PRO A 149 20.44 2.77 21.70
N SER A 150 19.49 2.81 22.65
CA SER A 150 19.36 1.75 23.65
C SER A 150 18.61 0.54 23.06
N PRO A 151 18.72 -0.65 23.67
CA PRO A 151 18.10 -1.83 23.12
C PRO A 151 16.59 -1.69 22.87
N TYR A 152 16.13 -2.30 21.77
CA TYR A 152 14.71 -2.34 21.44
C TYR A 152 13.90 -3.16 22.46
N ASN A 153 12.57 -3.06 22.42
CA ASN A 153 11.70 -3.78 23.34
C ASN A 153 11.63 -5.28 22.99
N PRO A 154 11.58 -6.19 23.99
CA PRO A 154 11.20 -7.59 23.76
C PRO A 154 9.74 -7.69 23.31
N ASP A 155 9.41 -8.82 22.67
CA ASP A 155 8.04 -9.16 22.23
C ASP A 155 7.39 -8.05 21.39
N ALA A 156 8.21 -7.28 20.68
CA ALA A 156 7.74 -6.17 19.89
C ALA A 156 7.05 -6.68 18.62
N ASN A 157 5.93 -6.06 18.27
CA ASN A 157 5.23 -6.27 17.01
C ASN A 157 4.91 -4.91 16.40
N LEU A 158 5.92 -4.30 15.81
CA LEU A 158 5.85 -2.95 15.28
C LEU A 158 5.58 -2.99 13.78
N CYS A 159 4.99 -1.91 13.27
CA CYS A 159 4.90 -1.68 11.86
C CYS A 159 5.05 -0.20 11.52
N TRP A 160 5.33 0.05 10.24
CA TRP A 160 5.26 1.35 9.60
C TRP A 160 4.63 1.20 8.22
N GLY A 161 3.69 2.08 7.89
CA GLY A 161 3.22 2.26 6.52
C GLY A 161 3.84 3.52 5.96
N ILE A 162 4.35 3.47 4.73
CA ILE A 162 4.84 4.63 3.99
C ILE A 162 3.98 4.77 2.74
N SER A 163 3.38 5.94 2.54
CA SER A 163 2.54 6.23 1.37
C SER A 163 2.91 7.58 0.79
N VAL A 164 3.49 7.58 -0.41
CA VAL A 164 3.89 8.79 -1.14
C VAL A 164 2.92 9.09 -2.28
N GLN A 165 3.15 10.17 -3.02
CA GLN A 165 2.27 10.57 -4.12
C GLN A 165 2.16 9.46 -5.20
N PRO A 166 0.98 9.23 -5.79
CA PRO A 166 0.83 8.34 -6.93
C PRO A 166 1.81 8.68 -8.07
N GLY A 167 2.33 7.67 -8.76
CA GLY A 167 3.35 7.83 -9.82
C GLY A 167 4.80 7.78 -9.32
N PHE A 168 5.02 7.86 -8.02
CA PHE A 168 6.34 7.70 -7.40
C PHE A 168 6.51 6.32 -6.75
N ALA A 169 7.76 5.98 -6.46
CA ALA A 169 8.15 4.86 -5.63
C ALA A 169 8.88 5.35 -4.37
N ILE A 170 9.23 4.42 -3.48
CA ILE A 170 9.88 4.69 -2.20
C ILE A 170 11.23 3.99 -2.21
N GLU A 171 12.29 4.76 -1.92
CA GLU A 171 13.60 4.23 -1.56
C GLU A 171 13.71 4.28 -0.04
N LEU A 172 13.95 3.12 0.57
CA LEU A 172 14.16 2.93 1.99
C LEU A 172 15.65 2.66 2.24
N GLU A 173 16.28 3.51 3.06
CA GLU A 173 17.70 3.47 3.38
C GLU A 173 17.88 3.00 4.84
N VAL A 174 18.40 1.79 5.02
CA VAL A 174 18.74 1.24 6.33
C VAL A 174 20.17 1.65 6.67
N THR A 175 20.31 2.62 7.58
CA THR A 175 21.60 3.24 7.93
C THR A 175 22.27 2.61 9.15
N SER A 176 21.48 1.99 10.02
CA SER A 176 21.93 1.20 11.16
C SER A 176 20.91 0.08 11.37
N PHE A 177 21.38 -1.15 11.54
CA PHE A 177 20.55 -2.30 11.87
C PHE A 177 21.41 -3.34 12.60
N VAL A 178 21.13 -3.54 13.87
CA VAL A 178 21.77 -4.50 14.75
C VAL A 178 20.68 -5.16 15.59
N THR A 179 20.24 -6.34 15.17
CA THR A 179 19.19 -7.13 15.84
C THR A 179 19.65 -8.56 16.12
N SER A 180 18.97 -9.26 17.03
CA SER A 180 19.16 -10.71 17.15
C SER A 180 18.84 -11.38 15.81
N PRO A 181 19.55 -12.45 15.40
CA PRO A 181 19.26 -13.18 14.16
C PRO A 181 17.82 -13.73 14.07
N GLU A 182 17.17 -13.94 15.22
CA GLU A 182 15.79 -14.40 15.35
C GLU A 182 14.75 -13.27 15.30
N ASP A 183 15.19 -12.01 15.41
CA ASP A 183 14.32 -10.83 15.37
C ASP A 183 14.36 -10.22 13.96
N VAL A 184 13.20 -10.13 13.33
CA VAL A 184 13.09 -9.94 11.88
C VAL A 184 12.35 -8.64 11.56
N MET A 185 12.97 -7.81 10.71
CA MET A 185 12.26 -6.77 9.97
C MET A 185 11.87 -7.31 8.59
N THR A 186 10.60 -7.19 8.20
CA THR A 186 10.15 -7.52 6.84
C THR A 186 9.67 -6.26 6.14
N ILE A 187 10.10 -6.09 4.90
CA ILE A 187 9.75 -4.96 4.03
C ILE A 187 8.89 -5.52 2.90
N TYR A 188 7.69 -4.98 2.74
CA TYR A 188 6.69 -5.39 1.75
C TYR A 188 6.46 -4.27 0.72
N ASP A 189 6.33 -4.66 -0.55
CA ASP A 189 6.07 -3.80 -1.70
C ASP A 189 4.57 -3.53 -1.87
N GLY A 190 4.03 -2.71 -0.97
CA GLY A 190 2.62 -2.34 -0.97
C GLY A 190 2.18 -1.78 0.37
N ALA A 191 0.88 -1.81 0.63
CA ALA A 191 0.27 -1.12 1.79
C ALA A 191 -0.02 -2.04 2.99
N SER A 192 0.28 -3.34 2.89
CA SER A 192 -0.04 -4.34 3.93
C SER A 192 0.95 -5.51 3.95
N GLU A 193 0.82 -6.40 4.94
CA GLU A 193 1.62 -7.63 5.07
C GLU A 193 1.32 -8.69 4.00
N ASP A 194 0.21 -8.56 3.27
CA ASP A 194 -0.17 -9.46 2.16
C ASP A 194 0.47 -9.02 0.82
N SER A 195 1.11 -7.85 0.81
CA SER A 195 1.85 -7.36 -0.35
C SER A 195 3.12 -8.19 -0.58
N PRO A 196 3.67 -8.24 -1.81
CA PRO A 196 4.90 -8.98 -2.09
C PRO A 196 6.06 -8.56 -1.17
N ILE A 197 6.80 -9.52 -0.63
CA ILE A 197 7.97 -9.22 0.21
C ILE A 197 9.12 -8.73 -0.68
N ILE A 198 9.66 -7.55 -0.36
CA ILE A 198 10.92 -7.06 -0.94
C ILE A 198 12.08 -7.83 -0.31
N THR A 199 12.13 -7.87 1.03
CA THR A 199 13.17 -8.56 1.79
C THR A 199 12.79 -8.76 3.26
N SER A 200 13.55 -9.62 3.94
CA SER A 200 13.56 -9.77 5.40
C SER A 200 14.98 -9.61 5.93
N LEU A 201 15.15 -8.82 6.99
CA LEU A 201 16.42 -8.42 7.59
C LEU A 201 16.50 -8.91 9.04
N SER A 202 17.65 -9.46 9.42
CA SER A 202 18.02 -9.77 10.81
C SER A 202 19.54 -9.71 10.97
N GLY A 203 20.05 -9.59 12.20
CA GLY A 203 21.49 -9.48 12.45
C GLY A 203 22.03 -8.08 12.17
N GLU A 204 23.17 -7.99 11.49
CA GLU A 204 23.80 -6.71 11.11
C GLU A 204 23.67 -6.47 9.61
N VAL A 205 22.86 -5.47 9.22
CA VAL A 205 22.57 -5.17 7.80
C VAL A 205 22.51 -3.66 7.56
N ILE A 206 22.98 -3.21 6.41
CA ILE A 206 22.71 -1.87 5.89
C ILE A 206 22.43 -1.99 4.39
N GLY A 207 21.66 -1.06 3.84
CA GLY A 207 21.37 -1.05 2.40
C GLY A 207 20.11 -0.31 2.02
N ASP A 208 19.91 -0.23 0.71
CA ASP A 208 18.80 0.48 0.09
C ASP A 208 17.81 -0.52 -0.51
N TYR A 209 16.52 -0.30 -0.26
CA TYR A 209 15.42 -1.13 -0.73
C TYR A 209 14.39 -0.27 -1.45
N TYR A 210 13.82 -0.77 -2.54
CA TYR A 210 12.97 0.01 -3.42
C TYR A 210 11.61 -0.66 -3.57
N SER A 211 10.53 0.10 -3.41
CA SER A 211 9.20 -0.33 -3.83
C SER A 211 9.04 -0.19 -5.35
N THR A 212 8.06 -0.90 -5.91
CA THR A 212 7.63 -0.72 -7.31
C THR A 212 6.49 0.28 -7.44
N GLY A 213 5.80 0.58 -6.34
CA GLY A 213 4.71 1.56 -6.29
C GLY A 213 4.88 2.59 -5.17
N ASN A 214 3.84 3.39 -4.97
CA ASN A 214 3.85 4.52 -4.02
C ASN A 214 3.57 4.11 -2.56
N ASN A 215 3.54 2.82 -2.26
CA ASN A 215 3.32 2.31 -0.91
C ASN A 215 4.39 1.29 -0.54
N MET A 216 4.84 1.34 0.72
CA MET A 216 5.71 0.34 1.33
C MET A 216 5.22 0.06 2.75
N TYR A 217 5.19 -1.21 3.13
CA TYR A 217 4.80 -1.63 4.47
C TYR A 217 5.99 -2.31 5.13
N ILE A 218 6.22 -2.02 6.41
CA ILE A 218 7.36 -2.54 7.15
C ILE A 218 6.83 -3.11 8.46
N THR A 219 7.32 -4.29 8.84
CA THR A 219 7.08 -4.88 10.17
C THR A 219 8.40 -5.18 10.86
N PHE A 220 8.43 -5.07 12.18
CA PHE A 220 9.53 -5.58 13.00
C PHE A 220 8.97 -6.42 14.14
N ILE A 221 9.42 -7.68 14.22
CA ILE A 221 8.99 -8.64 15.23
C ILE A 221 10.21 -9.09 16.04
N SER A 222 10.16 -8.91 17.36
CA SER A 222 11.17 -9.43 18.30
C SER A 222 10.62 -10.51 19.22
N ASN A 223 11.49 -11.39 19.67
CA ASN A 223 11.19 -12.41 20.68
C ASN A 223 11.37 -11.85 22.12
N PRO A 224 11.11 -12.63 23.18
CA PRO A 224 11.23 -12.17 24.57
C PRO A 224 12.64 -11.85 25.09
N ALA A 225 13.71 -12.04 24.30
CA ALA A 225 15.10 -11.90 24.74
C ALA A 225 16.08 -11.51 23.61
N ASN A 226 17.29 -11.11 24.02
CA ASN A 226 18.46 -10.79 23.16
C ASN A 226 18.32 -9.48 22.39
N GLU A 227 17.81 -8.45 23.04
CA GLU A 227 17.64 -7.13 22.46
C GLU A 227 18.99 -6.44 22.28
N LEU A 228 19.24 -5.99 21.05
CA LEU A 228 20.44 -5.25 20.65
C LEU A 228 20.08 -3.80 20.33
N GLU A 229 21.04 -3.02 19.82
CA GLU A 229 20.91 -1.57 19.57
C GLU A 229 19.68 -1.20 18.71
N GLY A 230 19.25 -2.08 17.81
CA GLY A 230 18.08 -1.91 16.97
C GLY A 230 18.42 -1.27 15.64
N PHE A 231 17.60 -0.34 15.15
CA PHE A 231 17.73 0.16 13.78
C PHE A 231 17.36 1.63 13.61
N VAL A 232 17.92 2.23 12.56
CA VAL A 232 17.56 3.55 12.02
C VAL A 232 17.37 3.45 10.52
N VAL A 233 16.18 3.82 10.08
CA VAL A 233 15.73 3.73 8.70
C VAL A 233 15.28 5.10 8.23
N TYR A 234 15.76 5.52 7.07
CA TYR A 234 15.24 6.68 6.36
C TYR A 234 14.49 6.24 5.12
N TYR A 235 13.63 7.10 4.60
CA TYR A 235 13.00 6.89 3.31
C TYR A 235 12.91 8.20 2.56
N LYS A 236 12.84 8.09 1.23
CA LYS A 236 12.56 9.21 0.34
C LYS A 236 11.76 8.73 -0.86
N GLN A 237 10.90 9.61 -1.35
CA GLN A 237 10.20 9.47 -2.60
C GLN A 237 11.23 9.47 -3.74
N VAL A 238 11.11 8.50 -4.64
CA VAL A 238 11.92 8.38 -5.84
C VAL A 238 11.02 8.15 -7.04
N CYS A 239 11.60 8.22 -8.24
CA CYS A 239 10.81 7.98 -9.43
C CYS A 239 10.26 6.55 -9.48
N GLY A 240 8.98 6.39 -9.86
CA GLY A 240 8.32 5.08 -9.97
C GLY A 240 8.85 4.25 -11.14
N ASN A 241 9.03 4.86 -12.31
CA ASN A 241 9.53 4.15 -13.50
C ASN A 241 11.05 4.01 -13.45
N ARG A 242 11.56 2.97 -12.77
CA ARG A 242 13.00 2.69 -12.63
C ARG A 242 13.46 1.58 -13.57
N PHE A 243 14.56 1.84 -14.27
CA PHE A 243 15.20 0.92 -15.19
C PHE A 243 16.66 0.75 -14.78
N VAL A 244 17.02 -0.44 -14.33
CA VAL A 244 18.37 -0.74 -13.80
C VAL A 244 19.15 -1.75 -14.65
N ASP A 245 18.51 -2.26 -15.72
CA ASP A 245 19.16 -3.16 -16.66
C ASP A 245 20.06 -2.38 -17.63
N PRO A 246 21.13 -2.99 -18.18
CA PRO A 246 22.03 -2.34 -19.14
C PRO A 246 21.34 -1.88 -20.43
N SER A 247 20.17 -2.39 -20.76
CA SER A 247 19.36 -1.90 -21.88
C SER A 247 17.89 -2.17 -21.63
N GLY A 248 17.01 -1.42 -22.30
CA GLY A 248 15.57 -1.59 -22.16
C GLY A 248 14.78 -0.60 -23.01
N THR A 249 13.48 -0.56 -22.77
CA THR A 249 12.55 0.34 -23.48
C THR A 249 11.79 1.20 -22.47
N VAL A 250 11.68 2.49 -22.77
CA VAL A 250 10.90 3.46 -22.02
C VAL A 250 9.79 4.00 -22.90
N SER A 251 8.57 4.11 -22.37
CA SER A 251 7.42 4.62 -23.13
C SER A 251 6.59 5.59 -22.31
N SER A 252 5.93 6.53 -22.97
CA SER A 252 4.93 7.41 -22.36
C SER A 252 3.77 6.59 -21.78
N PRO A 253 3.04 7.11 -20.76
CA PRO A 253 1.93 6.39 -20.17
C PRO A 253 0.86 6.09 -21.22
N GLY A 254 0.32 4.87 -21.21
CA GLY A 254 -0.74 4.45 -22.11
C GLY A 254 -0.29 4.10 -23.54
N TYR A 255 0.97 4.33 -23.92
CA TYR A 255 1.47 4.04 -25.27
C TYR A 255 1.14 2.59 -25.70
N PRO A 256 0.64 2.35 -26.93
CA PRO A 256 0.51 3.29 -28.06
C PRO A 256 -0.81 4.10 -28.08
N SER A 257 -1.62 4.00 -27.02
CA SER A 257 -2.80 4.86 -26.87
C SER A 257 -2.37 6.28 -26.46
N PRO A 258 -3.23 7.29 -26.67
CA PRO A 258 -2.94 8.65 -26.24
C PRO A 258 -2.51 8.74 -24.77
N TYR A 259 -1.47 9.53 -24.50
CA TYR A 259 -1.06 9.80 -23.11
C TYR A 259 -2.12 10.62 -22.37
N PRO A 260 -2.22 10.47 -21.03
CA PRO A 260 -3.20 11.19 -20.24
C PRO A 260 -2.93 12.71 -20.22
N GLN A 261 -4.00 13.46 -20.00
CA GLN A 261 -3.93 14.91 -19.76
C GLN A 261 -3.32 15.19 -18.40
N ASN A 262 -2.61 16.31 -18.26
CA ASN A 262 -1.93 16.74 -17.04
C ASN A 262 -0.98 15.68 -16.48
N ALA A 263 -0.37 14.87 -17.35
CA ALA A 263 0.61 13.88 -16.97
C ALA A 263 1.84 14.58 -16.36
N ASN A 264 2.38 14.00 -15.31
CA ASN A 264 3.65 14.40 -14.72
C ASN A 264 4.40 13.14 -14.31
N GLU A 265 5.11 12.58 -15.27
CA GLU A 265 5.64 11.24 -15.20
C GLU A 265 7.15 11.30 -15.26
N CYS A 266 7.80 10.69 -14.30
CA CYS A 266 9.24 10.60 -14.27
C CYS A 266 9.70 9.23 -14.79
N TYR A 267 10.95 9.18 -15.24
CA TYR A 267 11.65 7.94 -15.55
C TYR A 267 13.09 8.04 -15.06
N PHE A 268 13.60 6.96 -14.49
CA PHE A 268 14.96 6.91 -13.96
C PHE A 268 15.69 5.70 -14.53
N ILE A 269 16.74 5.94 -15.30
CA ILE A 269 17.63 4.91 -15.84
C ILE A 269 18.93 4.95 -15.05
N SER A 270 19.38 3.82 -14.53
CA SER A 270 20.68 3.68 -13.86
C SER A 270 21.40 2.45 -14.37
N VAL A 271 22.49 2.66 -15.07
CA VAL A 271 23.36 1.59 -15.59
C VAL A 271 24.62 1.45 -14.73
N THR A 272 25.55 0.58 -15.14
CA THR A 272 26.79 0.32 -14.40
C THR A 272 27.56 1.61 -14.12
N ALA A 273 28.09 1.76 -12.90
CA ALA A 273 28.87 2.93 -12.52
C ALA A 273 30.08 3.13 -13.46
N GLY A 274 30.25 4.36 -13.96
CA GLY A 274 31.31 4.71 -14.93
C GLY A 274 30.96 4.46 -16.40
N LYS A 275 29.77 3.92 -16.68
CA LYS A 275 29.21 3.82 -18.04
C LYS A 275 28.26 4.97 -18.33
N THR A 276 27.84 5.09 -19.58
CA THR A 276 26.89 6.11 -20.03
C THR A 276 25.65 5.47 -20.63
N VAL A 277 24.57 6.25 -20.79
CA VAL A 277 23.30 5.80 -21.35
C VAL A 277 23.11 6.49 -22.69
N GLN A 278 22.91 5.70 -23.76
CA GLN A 278 22.45 6.21 -25.04
C GLN A 278 20.97 5.85 -25.21
N ILE A 279 20.14 6.86 -25.46
CA ILE A 279 18.69 6.76 -25.64
C ILE A 279 18.38 7.08 -27.10
N THR A 280 17.60 6.21 -27.76
CA THR A 280 17.16 6.35 -29.15
C THR A 280 15.64 6.32 -29.20
N PHE A 281 15.01 7.41 -29.62
CA PHE A 281 13.56 7.50 -29.73
C PHE A 281 13.08 6.79 -31.00
N THR A 282 12.40 5.67 -30.85
CA THR A 282 11.89 4.85 -31.96
C THR A 282 10.52 5.34 -32.45
N ASP A 283 9.76 6.04 -31.59
CA ASP A 283 8.61 6.88 -31.95
C ASP A 283 8.49 8.05 -30.98
N PHE A 284 8.12 9.24 -31.46
CA PHE A 284 7.91 10.42 -30.63
C PHE A 284 6.96 11.40 -31.32
N VAL A 285 5.74 11.50 -30.81
CA VAL A 285 4.68 12.40 -31.26
C VAL A 285 3.94 12.97 -30.05
N THR A 286 4.25 14.22 -29.70
CA THR A 286 3.65 14.99 -28.60
C THR A 286 3.15 16.35 -29.10
N GLU A 287 2.37 17.07 -28.30
CA GLU A 287 1.97 18.43 -28.65
C GLU A 287 3.19 19.38 -28.66
N PRO A 288 3.47 20.06 -29.79
CA PRO A 288 4.63 20.94 -29.88
C PRO A 288 4.61 22.09 -28.86
N ASN A 289 5.66 22.21 -28.05
CA ASN A 289 5.89 23.22 -27.01
C ASN A 289 5.01 23.15 -25.75
N TYR A 290 3.96 22.33 -25.72
CA TYR A 290 3.06 22.19 -24.57
C TYR A 290 3.33 20.89 -23.81
N ASP A 291 3.50 19.80 -24.55
CA ASP A 291 3.82 18.49 -23.99
C ASP A 291 5.30 18.20 -24.20
N VAL A 292 6.04 18.07 -23.10
CA VAL A 292 7.51 18.15 -23.14
C VAL A 292 8.13 16.99 -22.37
N LEU A 293 9.06 16.29 -23.01
CA LEU A 293 9.98 15.36 -22.35
C LEU A 293 11.32 16.06 -22.09
N ARG A 294 11.67 16.23 -20.82
CA ARG A 294 12.97 16.75 -20.38
C ARG A 294 13.86 15.59 -19.95
N ILE A 295 15.11 15.60 -20.39
CA ILE A 295 16.10 14.55 -20.12
C ILE A 295 17.29 15.21 -19.41
N TYR A 296 17.68 14.68 -18.27
CA TYR A 296 18.69 15.23 -17.38
C TYR A 296 19.86 14.26 -17.18
N ASP A 297 21.09 14.80 -17.20
CA ASP A 297 22.36 14.07 -17.06
C ASP A 297 22.70 13.80 -15.59
N GLY A 298 21.88 12.99 -14.93
CA GLY A 298 22.07 12.68 -13.52
C GLY A 298 20.81 12.10 -12.89
N PRO A 299 20.80 12.00 -11.55
CA PRO A 299 19.75 11.27 -10.86
C PRO A 299 18.44 12.03 -10.63
N THR A 300 18.39 13.34 -10.89
CA THR A 300 17.24 14.19 -10.53
C THR A 300 16.99 15.30 -11.54
N ALA A 301 15.84 15.99 -11.41
CA ALA A 301 15.48 17.14 -12.26
C ALA A 301 16.36 18.38 -12.04
N GLU A 302 17.18 18.41 -10.98
CA GLU A 302 18.20 19.44 -10.73
C GLU A 302 19.52 19.14 -11.45
N SER A 303 19.66 17.95 -12.06
CA SER A 303 20.85 17.58 -12.83
C SER A 303 20.92 18.39 -14.14
N PRO A 304 22.07 18.46 -14.82
CA PRO A 304 22.19 19.20 -16.08
C PRO A 304 21.20 18.73 -17.14
N LEU A 305 20.48 19.63 -17.80
CA LEU A 305 19.54 19.28 -18.88
C LEU A 305 20.32 18.85 -20.14
N LEU A 306 20.08 17.63 -20.62
CA LEU A 306 20.60 17.12 -21.90
C LEU A 306 19.73 17.53 -23.07
N ALA A 307 18.42 17.36 -22.94
CA ALA A 307 17.47 17.63 -24.01
C ALA A 307 16.10 18.02 -23.45
N SER A 308 15.37 18.81 -24.24
CA SER A 308 13.96 19.16 -24.01
C SER A 308 13.24 18.94 -25.34
N LEU A 309 12.48 17.87 -25.43
CA LEU A 309 11.87 17.36 -26.66
C LEU A 309 10.36 17.59 -26.66
N SER A 310 9.79 17.99 -27.79
CA SER A 310 8.34 18.14 -28.00
C SER A 310 8.01 18.09 -29.50
N GLY A 311 6.76 17.82 -29.88
CA GLY A 311 6.40 17.68 -31.28
C GLY A 311 6.81 16.32 -31.85
N GLY A 312 7.52 16.31 -32.99
CA GLY A 312 7.96 15.10 -33.68
C GLY A 312 9.47 14.89 -33.62
N GLU A 313 9.94 13.91 -32.84
CA GLU A 313 11.36 13.68 -32.54
C GLU A 313 11.82 12.23 -32.82
N THR A 314 11.07 11.51 -33.65
CA THR A 314 11.40 10.13 -34.02
C THR A 314 12.79 10.06 -34.67
N GLY A 315 13.65 9.18 -34.15
CA GLY A 315 15.03 9.01 -34.59
C GLY A 315 16.05 9.87 -33.83
N THR A 316 15.61 10.76 -32.94
CA THR A 316 16.51 11.53 -32.08
C THR A 316 17.28 10.61 -31.13
N VAL A 317 18.58 10.88 -30.97
CA VAL A 317 19.50 10.15 -30.09
C VAL A 317 20.06 11.10 -29.05
N VAL A 318 20.01 10.71 -27.78
CA VAL A 318 20.55 11.47 -26.64
C VAL A 318 21.51 10.57 -25.87
N THR A 319 22.72 11.07 -25.59
CA THR A 319 23.74 10.33 -24.84
C THR A 319 24.11 11.09 -23.58
N SER A 320 24.07 10.42 -22.43
CA SER A 320 24.46 10.98 -21.15
C SER A 320 25.97 10.98 -20.94
N THR A 321 26.45 11.73 -19.95
CA THR A 321 27.83 11.60 -19.42
C THR A 321 27.85 10.92 -18.05
N SER A 322 26.71 10.91 -17.36
CA SER A 322 26.44 10.18 -16.13
C SER A 322 25.98 8.75 -16.42
N SER A 323 26.21 7.83 -15.49
CA SER A 323 25.60 6.48 -15.50
C SER A 323 24.14 6.47 -15.06
N LYS A 324 23.59 7.64 -14.75
CA LYS A 324 22.20 7.86 -14.33
C LYS A 324 21.58 8.92 -15.21
N VAL A 325 20.37 8.66 -15.70
CA VAL A 325 19.54 9.61 -16.44
C VAL A 325 18.19 9.73 -15.76
N TYR A 326 17.76 10.96 -15.56
CA TYR A 326 16.42 11.28 -15.07
C TYR A 326 15.64 11.94 -16.20
N MET A 327 14.40 11.51 -16.42
CA MET A 327 13.53 12.09 -17.44
C MET A 327 12.20 12.49 -16.81
N VAL A 328 11.60 13.57 -17.32
CA VAL A 328 10.29 14.03 -16.89
C VAL A 328 9.46 14.36 -18.12
N PHE A 329 8.34 13.66 -18.26
CA PHE A 329 7.32 13.97 -19.25
C PHE A 329 6.18 14.74 -18.58
N THR A 330 5.89 15.93 -19.11
CA THR A 330 4.74 16.74 -18.68
C THR A 330 3.81 16.97 -19.84
N SER A 331 2.50 16.79 -19.63
CA SER A 331 1.46 17.21 -20.57
C SER A 331 0.53 18.27 -20.00
N ASP A 332 -0.13 19.03 -20.87
CA ASP A 332 -1.14 20.01 -20.48
C ASP A 332 -2.56 19.38 -20.38
N ALA A 333 -3.59 20.22 -20.31
CA ALA A 333 -4.97 19.78 -20.11
C ALA A 333 -5.68 19.32 -21.40
N ASP A 334 -5.03 19.40 -22.57
CA ASP A 334 -5.61 19.03 -23.84
C ASP A 334 -5.42 17.53 -24.14
N THR A 335 -6.02 17.04 -25.24
CA THR A 335 -5.97 15.60 -25.56
C THR A 335 -4.59 15.24 -26.11
N GLY A 336 -3.91 14.31 -25.45
CA GLY A 336 -2.58 13.88 -25.86
C GLY A 336 -2.50 13.21 -27.23
N GLY A 337 -1.33 13.31 -27.86
CA GLY A 337 -0.94 12.50 -29.01
C GLY A 337 -0.58 11.06 -28.64
N ALA A 338 -0.05 10.29 -29.60
CA ALA A 338 0.35 8.89 -29.37
C ALA A 338 1.47 8.75 -28.30
N GLY A 339 2.27 9.79 -28.09
CA GLY A 339 3.31 9.83 -27.08
C GLY A 339 4.68 9.41 -27.62
N PHE A 340 5.46 8.69 -26.83
CA PHE A 340 6.80 8.27 -27.24
C PHE A 340 7.13 6.86 -26.79
N THR A 341 8.05 6.24 -27.53
CA THR A 341 8.80 5.07 -27.07
C THR A 341 10.27 5.21 -27.47
N ALA A 342 11.16 4.77 -26.59
CA ALA A 342 12.59 4.90 -26.74
C ALA A 342 13.30 3.66 -26.25
N GLU A 343 14.34 3.25 -26.97
CA GLU A 343 15.26 2.21 -26.53
C GLU A 343 16.48 2.86 -25.89
N TYR A 344 16.95 2.31 -24.77
CA TYR A 344 18.18 2.75 -24.13
C TYR A 344 19.17 1.60 -24.03
N VAL A 345 20.47 1.93 -24.07
CA VAL A 345 21.57 0.99 -23.92
C VAL A 345 22.74 1.63 -23.19
N GLU A 346 23.40 0.83 -22.35
CA GLU A 346 24.66 1.13 -21.69
C GLU A 346 25.80 1.14 -22.71
N VAL A 347 26.61 2.20 -22.68
CA VAL A 347 27.78 2.39 -23.56
C VAL A 347 29.05 2.54 -22.71
#